data_AF-A0A7K5FEW9-F1
#
_entry.id   AF-A0A7K5FEW9-F1
#
_cell.length_a   1.000
_cell.length_b   1.000
_cell.length_c   1.000
_cell.angle_alpha   90.00
_cell.angle_beta   90.00
_cell.angle_gamma   90.00
#
_symmetry.space_group_name_H-M   'P 1'
#
loop_
_entity.id
_entity.type
_entity.pdbx_description
1 polymer ?
#
loop_
_entity_poly.entity_id
_entity_poly.type
_entity_poly.pdbx_seq_one_letter_code
_entity_poly.pdbx_strand_id
1 'polypeptide(L)'
;GGCVAMPSGKYLGKWETKDCKTTKAFSVCKKYIGLPKKPEVLPKPTDPCPPGWHNGSGLACYKVKCNSYERVLRTRTWEEAERFCEALGGHLPSFSHSEEIKVLHSILRRIISNDRWVWIGMNKRSPDSLGTWQWSDDKPVTSVVMPLDYLEDEYDTRDCAALKVSFKVF
;
A
#
# COMPACT_ATOMS: atom_id res chain seq x y z
N GLY A 1 -21.01 -1.43 -6.35
CA GLY A 1 -19.94 -2.45 -6.47
C GLY A 1 -20.35 -3.49 -7.49
N GLY A 2 -19.40 -4.04 -8.25
CA GLY A 2 -19.62 -5.06 -9.29
C GLY A 2 -18.86 -6.37 -9.01
N CYS A 3 -19.00 -7.36 -9.89
CA CYS A 3 -18.30 -8.65 -9.81
C CYS A 3 -17.17 -8.69 -10.85
N VAL A 4 -16.14 -9.51 -10.64
CA VAL A 4 -15.02 -9.62 -11.58
C VAL A 4 -15.11 -10.90 -12.42
N ALA A 5 -14.76 -10.80 -13.70
CA ALA A 5 -14.64 -11.93 -14.61
C ALA A 5 -13.34 -11.81 -15.43
N MET A 6 -12.75 -12.95 -15.81
CA MET A 6 -11.54 -12.99 -16.64
C MET A 6 -11.91 -13.22 -18.12
N PRO A 7 -11.51 -12.34 -19.05
CA PRO A 7 -11.71 -12.56 -20.48
C PRO A 7 -10.75 -13.63 -21.02
N SER A 8 -11.17 -14.33 -22.08
CA SER A 8 -10.36 -15.31 -22.79
C SER A 8 -9.58 -14.67 -23.95
N GLY A 9 -8.51 -15.34 -24.42
CA GLY A 9 -7.75 -14.92 -25.60
C GLY A 9 -6.66 -13.88 -25.30
N LYS A 10 -6.63 -12.77 -26.05
CA LYS A 10 -5.55 -11.76 -25.99
C LYS A 10 -5.43 -11.03 -24.65
N TYR A 11 -6.44 -11.13 -23.79
CA TYR A 11 -6.53 -10.44 -22.49
C TYR A 11 -6.40 -11.38 -21.28
N LEU A 12 -5.86 -12.60 -21.48
CA LEU A 12 -5.60 -13.55 -20.41
C LEU A 12 -4.79 -12.90 -19.28
N GLY A 13 -5.22 -13.12 -18.04
CA GLY A 13 -4.59 -12.57 -16.82
C GLY A 13 -5.10 -11.20 -16.39
N LYS A 14 -5.97 -10.53 -17.16
CA LYS A 14 -6.64 -9.29 -16.74
C LYS A 14 -8.01 -9.56 -16.13
N TRP A 15 -8.45 -8.69 -15.22
CA TRP A 15 -9.77 -8.76 -14.59
C TRP A 15 -10.67 -7.66 -15.13
N GLU A 16 -11.92 -7.99 -15.45
CA GLU A 16 -12.93 -7.02 -15.85
C GLU A 16 -14.08 -6.99 -14.85
N THR A 17 -14.53 -5.79 -14.49
CA THR A 17 -15.73 -5.61 -13.67
C THR A 17 -16.99 -5.75 -14.53
N LYS A 18 -17.94 -6.58 -14.09
CA LYS A 18 -19.21 -6.88 -14.74
C LYS A 18 -20.37 -6.76 -13.75
N ASP A 19 -21.58 -6.61 -14.27
CA ASP A 19 -22.79 -6.62 -13.45
C ASP A 19 -23.09 -8.04 -12.97
N CYS A 20 -23.12 -8.22 -11.65
CA CYS A 20 -23.26 -9.53 -11.01
C CYS A 20 -24.58 -10.24 -11.30
N LYS A 21 -25.65 -9.51 -11.64
CA LYS A 21 -27.01 -10.05 -11.77
C LYS A 21 -27.35 -10.41 -13.22
N THR A 22 -26.83 -9.62 -14.15
CA THR A 22 -27.18 -9.70 -15.57
C THR A 22 -26.11 -10.39 -16.40
N THR A 23 -24.83 -10.29 -16.00
CA THR A 23 -23.73 -10.87 -16.77
C THR A 23 -23.63 -12.36 -16.49
N LYS A 24 -23.65 -13.18 -17.56
CA LYS A 24 -23.42 -14.62 -17.48
C LYS A 24 -21.95 -14.92 -17.82
N ALA A 25 -21.29 -15.71 -16.98
CA ALA A 25 -19.92 -16.18 -17.19
C ALA A 25 -19.78 -17.64 -16.72
N PHE A 26 -18.76 -18.33 -17.20
CA PHE A 26 -18.44 -19.69 -16.73
C PHE A 26 -17.90 -19.66 -15.30
N SER A 27 -18.25 -20.69 -14.51
CA SER A 27 -17.72 -20.89 -13.17
C SER A 27 -16.54 -21.86 -13.18
N VAL A 28 -15.51 -21.56 -12.37
CA VAL A 28 -14.35 -22.44 -12.16
C VAL A 28 -14.17 -22.62 -10.66
N CYS A 29 -14.16 -23.87 -10.18
CA CYS A 29 -13.99 -24.20 -8.77
C CYS A 29 -12.57 -24.75 -8.51
N LYS A 30 -11.91 -24.27 -7.44
CA LYS A 30 -10.61 -24.78 -6.99
C LYS A 30 -10.79 -25.55 -5.67
N LYS A 31 -10.36 -26.82 -5.64
CA LYS A 31 -10.31 -27.64 -4.42
C LYS A 31 -8.85 -28.00 -4.14
N TYR A 32 -8.39 -27.79 -2.91
CA TYR A 32 -7.05 -28.21 -2.49
C TYR A 32 -7.08 -29.66 -2.04
N ILE A 33 -6.11 -30.46 -2.48
CA ILE A 33 -5.89 -31.83 -2.01
C ILE A 33 -4.85 -31.77 -0.89
N GLY A 34 -5.22 -32.19 0.32
CA GLY A 34 -4.36 -32.20 1.51
C GLY A 34 -5.03 -31.55 2.73
N LEU A 35 -4.60 -31.96 3.93
CA LEU A 35 -4.97 -31.27 5.18
C LEU A 35 -4.59 -29.80 5.05
N PRO A 36 -5.42 -28.86 5.53
CA PRO A 36 -5.07 -27.44 5.52
C PRO A 36 -3.69 -27.32 6.19
N LYS A 37 -2.71 -26.73 5.48
CA LYS A 37 -1.44 -26.33 6.11
C LYS A 37 -1.84 -25.60 7.39
N LYS A 38 -1.39 -26.12 8.54
CA LYS A 38 -1.64 -25.49 9.85
C LYS A 38 -1.40 -24.00 9.65
N PRO A 39 -2.40 -23.13 9.90
CA PRO A 39 -2.20 -21.71 9.68
C PRO A 39 -0.93 -21.33 10.43
N GLU A 40 0.03 -20.74 9.72
CA GLU A 40 1.18 -20.10 10.35
C GLU A 40 0.62 -19.24 11.48
N VAL A 41 1.27 -19.29 12.65
CA VAL A 41 0.81 -18.52 13.81
C VAL A 41 0.97 -17.06 13.45
N LEU A 42 -0.09 -16.48 12.88
CA LEU A 42 -0.11 -15.08 12.51
C LEU A 42 -0.04 -14.27 13.80
N PRO A 43 0.75 -13.17 13.82
CA PRO A 43 0.74 -12.26 14.93
C PRO A 43 -0.68 -11.77 15.17
N LYS A 44 -1.04 -11.54 16.44
CA LYS A 44 -2.37 -11.06 16.82
C LYS A 44 -2.35 -9.53 16.80
N PRO A 45 -3.45 -8.87 16.40
CA PRO A 45 -3.56 -7.41 16.43
C PRO A 45 -3.31 -6.76 17.80
N THR A 46 -3.33 -7.55 18.87
CA THR A 46 -3.06 -7.12 20.24
C THR A 46 -1.58 -7.12 20.62
N ASP A 47 -0.71 -7.72 19.79
CA ASP A 47 0.71 -7.82 20.08
C ASP A 47 1.36 -6.42 19.94
N PRO A 48 2.18 -5.99 20.92
CA PRO A 48 2.79 -4.67 20.88
C PRO A 48 3.86 -4.57 19.78
N CYS A 49 3.97 -3.41 19.15
CA CYS A 49 5.04 -3.17 18.19
C CYS A 49 6.44 -3.21 18.84
N PRO A 50 7.49 -3.59 18.08
CA PRO A 50 8.85 -3.58 18.59
C PRO A 50 9.29 -2.19 19.12
N PRO A 51 10.24 -2.11 20.05
CA PRO A 51 10.72 -0.84 20.59
C PRO A 51 11.13 0.17 19.51
N GLY A 52 10.64 1.40 19.62
CA GLY A 52 10.91 2.48 18.66
C GLY A 52 10.05 2.45 17.39
N TRP A 53 9.02 1.62 17.35
CA TRP A 53 7.96 1.64 16.36
C TRP A 53 6.66 2.18 16.96
N HIS A 54 5.84 2.84 16.13
CA HIS A 54 4.53 3.36 16.48
C HIS A 54 3.44 2.35 16.09
N ASN A 55 2.51 2.09 17.00
CA ASN A 55 1.36 1.25 16.73
C ASN A 55 0.47 1.88 15.65
N GLY A 56 0.23 1.11 14.59
CA GLY A 56 -0.76 1.41 13.57
C GLY A 56 -2.10 0.77 13.88
N SER A 57 -2.89 0.55 12.83
CA SER A 57 -4.12 -0.24 12.86
C SER A 57 -3.82 -1.71 12.60
N GLY A 58 -4.46 -2.61 13.37
CA GLY A 58 -4.28 -4.05 13.21
C GLY A 58 -2.85 -4.48 13.55
N LEU A 59 -2.18 -5.13 12.58
CA LEU A 59 -0.81 -5.64 12.72
C LEU A 59 0.26 -4.67 12.22
N ALA A 60 -0.12 -3.48 11.76
CA ALA A 60 0.82 -2.53 11.18
C ALA A 60 1.59 -1.78 12.28
N CYS A 61 2.91 -1.75 12.14
CA CYS A 61 3.82 -0.94 12.96
C CYS A 61 4.57 0.04 12.06
N TYR A 62 4.70 1.30 12.48
CA TYR A 62 5.33 2.34 11.68
C TYR A 62 6.59 2.90 12.34
N LYS A 63 7.68 3.02 11.60
CA LYS A 63 8.90 3.68 12.08
C LYS A 63 9.26 4.85 11.18
N VAL A 64 9.24 6.04 11.75
CA VAL A 64 9.58 7.27 11.04
C VAL A 64 10.97 7.70 11.50
N LYS A 65 11.97 7.51 10.63
CA LYS A 65 13.35 7.91 10.97
C LYS A 65 13.59 9.39 10.63
N CYS A 66 13.54 10.23 11.67
CA CYS A 66 14.20 11.54 11.68
C CYS A 66 15.66 11.32 12.07
N ASN A 67 16.63 11.98 11.41
CA ASN A 67 18.03 11.82 11.78
C ASN A 67 18.20 12.33 13.23
N SER A 68 18.61 11.45 14.15
CA SER A 68 18.44 11.62 15.60
C SER A 68 19.26 12.74 16.22
N TYR A 69 20.22 13.30 15.47
CA TYR A 69 21.09 14.37 15.97
C TYR A 69 20.59 15.77 15.59
N GLU A 70 19.62 15.90 14.67
CA GLU A 70 19.30 17.21 14.10
C GLU A 70 17.80 17.44 13.85
N ARG A 71 16.92 16.46 14.13
CA ARG A 71 15.51 16.47 13.66
C ARG A 71 15.38 16.72 12.15
N VAL A 72 16.48 16.63 11.39
CA VAL A 72 16.48 16.75 9.94
C VAL A 72 16.05 15.39 9.39
N LEU A 73 14.85 15.34 8.83
CA LEU A 73 14.46 14.26 7.93
C LEU A 73 15.38 14.35 6.71
N ARG A 74 16.37 13.47 6.62
CA ARG A 74 17.13 13.30 5.37
C ARG A 74 16.17 12.76 4.32
N THR A 75 15.93 13.56 3.30
CA THR A 75 15.18 13.15 2.11
C THR A 75 15.94 12.04 1.41
N ARG A 76 15.22 11.02 0.95
CA ARG A 76 15.74 9.91 0.16
C ARG A 76 14.95 9.84 -1.14
N THR A 77 15.55 9.29 -2.19
CA THR A 77 14.79 8.80 -3.34
C THR A 77 13.84 7.67 -2.88
N TRP A 78 12.82 7.35 -3.69
CA TRP A 78 11.89 6.27 -3.35
C TRP A 78 12.63 4.93 -3.16
N GLU A 79 13.59 4.61 -4.04
CA GLU A 79 14.41 3.39 -3.94
C GLU A 79 15.21 3.30 -2.65
N GLU A 80 15.89 4.39 -2.29
CA GLU A 80 16.67 4.43 -1.06
C GLU A 80 15.78 4.35 0.18
N ALA A 81 14.55 4.87 0.11
CA ALA A 81 13.58 4.77 1.18
C ALA A 81 13.06 3.32 1.33
N GLU A 82 12.74 2.64 0.22
CA GLU A 82 12.33 1.23 0.22
C GLU A 82 13.45 0.32 0.76
N ARG A 83 14.67 0.42 0.21
CA ARG A 83 15.83 -0.36 0.69
C ARG A 83 16.12 -0.12 2.17
N PHE A 84 15.87 1.09 2.65
CA PHE A 84 16.01 1.41 4.06
C PHE A 84 14.94 0.73 4.93
N CYS A 85 13.69 0.65 4.46
CA CYS A 85 12.65 -0.12 5.13
C CYS A 85 12.94 -1.62 5.12
N GLU A 86 13.39 -2.17 3.98
CA GLU A 86 13.76 -3.59 3.83
C GLU A 86 14.88 -3.97 4.81
N ALA A 87 15.89 -3.12 4.96
CA ALA A 87 16.97 -3.31 5.93
C ALA A 87 16.50 -3.31 7.40
N LEU A 88 15.30 -2.80 7.68
CA LEU A 88 14.64 -2.85 8.99
C LEU A 88 13.64 -4.01 9.12
N GLY A 89 13.54 -4.88 8.12
CA GLY A 89 12.60 -6.00 8.09
C GLY A 89 11.16 -5.60 7.77
N GLY A 90 10.95 -4.49 7.04
CA GLY A 90 9.63 -4.06 6.58
C GLY A 90 9.68 -3.43 5.20
N HIS A 91 8.60 -2.79 4.78
CA HIS A 91 8.49 -2.10 3.48
C HIS A 91 7.99 -0.68 3.68
N LEU A 92 8.05 0.16 2.64
CA LEU A 92 7.28 1.40 2.64
C LEU A 92 5.79 1.10 2.89
N PRO A 93 5.05 2.01 3.56
CA PRO A 93 3.70 1.71 4.00
C PRO A 93 2.76 1.45 2.81
N SER A 94 2.11 0.29 2.86
CA SER A 94 0.96 -0.12 2.05
C SER A 94 -0.35 0.20 2.77
N PHE A 95 -1.46 0.35 2.04
CA PHE A 95 -2.78 0.43 2.66
C PHE A 95 -3.80 -0.48 1.99
N SER A 96 -4.65 -1.10 2.81
CA SER A 96 -5.83 -1.86 2.36
C SER A 96 -7.12 -1.06 2.54
N HIS A 97 -7.13 -0.17 3.54
CA HIS A 97 -8.30 0.60 3.98
C HIS A 97 -7.92 2.06 4.25
N SER A 98 -8.89 2.97 4.08
CA SER A 98 -8.70 4.41 4.30
C SER A 98 -8.37 4.77 5.77
N GLU A 99 -8.80 3.95 6.73
CA GLU A 99 -8.47 4.16 8.15
C GLU A 99 -6.98 4.01 8.42
N GLU A 100 -6.28 3.12 7.71
CA GLU A 100 -4.83 2.92 7.84
C GLU A 100 -4.06 4.19 7.45
N ILE A 101 -4.53 4.88 6.40
CA ILE A 101 -4.00 6.16 5.94
C ILE A 101 -4.19 7.24 7.02
N LYS A 102 -5.36 7.31 7.65
CA LYS A 102 -5.65 8.29 8.71
C LYS A 102 -4.76 8.09 9.93
N VAL A 103 -4.57 6.83 10.34
CA VAL A 103 -3.69 6.46 11.46
C VAL A 103 -2.25 6.88 11.16
N LEU A 104 -1.73 6.54 9.98
CA LEU A 104 -0.39 6.96 9.57
C LEU A 104 -0.25 8.48 9.54
N HIS A 105 -1.24 9.19 8.98
CA HIS A 105 -1.22 10.65 8.91
C HIS A 105 -1.20 11.29 10.31
N SER A 106 -1.93 10.73 11.28
CA SER A 106 -1.89 11.15 12.69
C SER A 106 -0.50 10.95 13.32
N ILE A 107 0.14 9.80 13.07
CA ILE A 107 1.51 9.53 13.53
C ILE A 107 2.49 10.54 12.92
N LEU A 108 2.41 10.78 11.60
CA LEU A 108 3.30 11.69 10.90
C LEU A 108 3.17 13.13 11.38
N ARG A 109 1.95 13.62 11.66
CA ARG A 109 1.71 14.95 12.25
C ARG A 109 2.32 15.13 13.63
N ARG A 110 2.53 14.06 14.40
CA ARG A 110 3.18 14.16 15.72
C ARG A 110 4.70 14.25 15.61
N ILE A 111 5.27 13.72 14.52
CA ILE A 111 6.72 13.55 14.35
C ILE A 111 7.32 14.65 13.47
N ILE A 112 6.62 15.01 12.40
CA ILE A 112 7.01 16.03 11.44
C ILE A 112 6.34 17.34 11.85
N SER A 113 7.06 18.46 11.86
CA SER A 113 6.52 19.75 12.31
C SER A 113 6.08 20.68 11.16
N ASN A 114 6.45 20.37 9.92
CA ASN A 114 6.17 21.21 8.74
C ASN A 114 5.57 20.36 7.62
N ASP A 115 4.98 21.04 6.62
CA ASP A 115 4.53 20.40 5.40
C ASP A 115 5.67 19.65 4.70
N ARG A 116 5.53 18.32 4.61
CA ARG A 116 6.51 17.45 3.94
C ARG A 116 5.84 16.30 3.21
N TRP A 117 6.49 15.88 2.13
CA TRP A 117 6.14 14.65 1.43
C TRP A 117 6.83 13.46 2.07
N VAL A 118 6.10 12.35 2.19
CA VAL A 118 6.59 11.08 2.73
C VAL A 118 6.30 9.99 1.70
N TRP A 119 7.32 9.22 1.33
CA TRP A 119 7.14 8.11 0.39
C TRP A 119 6.23 7.03 0.96
N ILE A 120 5.42 6.43 0.09
CA ILE A 120 4.60 5.24 0.36
C ILE A 120 4.98 4.14 -0.62
N GLY A 121 4.58 2.88 -0.35
CA GLY A 121 5.01 1.73 -1.16
C GLY A 121 4.41 1.66 -2.57
N MET A 122 3.48 2.57 -2.89
CA MET A 122 2.76 2.55 -4.16
C MET A 122 3.65 3.03 -5.31
N ASN A 123 3.80 2.19 -6.33
CA ASN A 123 4.67 2.45 -7.48
C ASN A 123 4.15 1.78 -8.77
N LYS A 124 4.58 2.27 -9.94
CA LYS A 124 4.34 1.66 -11.27
C LYS A 124 5.64 1.39 -12.04
N ARG A 125 6.71 1.10 -11.31
CA ARG A 125 8.08 1.01 -11.85
C ARG A 125 8.42 -0.31 -12.54
N SER A 126 7.69 -1.37 -12.22
CA SER A 126 7.99 -2.70 -12.76
C SER A 126 7.57 -2.78 -14.23
N PRO A 127 8.47 -3.15 -15.16
CA PRO A 127 8.07 -3.42 -16.55
C PRO A 127 6.97 -4.49 -16.65
N ASP A 128 7.00 -5.46 -15.73
CA ASP A 128 6.03 -6.57 -15.68
C ASP A 128 4.64 -6.11 -15.25
N SER A 129 4.52 -4.97 -14.57
CA SER A 129 3.21 -4.44 -14.16
C SER A 129 2.47 -3.76 -15.31
N LEU A 130 3.08 -3.64 -16.50
CA LEU A 130 2.49 -3.03 -17.70
C LEU A 130 1.87 -1.64 -17.42
N GLY A 131 2.53 -0.85 -16.56
CA GLY A 131 2.07 0.47 -16.15
C GLY A 131 0.98 0.48 -15.08
N THR A 132 0.65 -0.68 -14.49
CA THR A 132 -0.28 -0.77 -13.35
C THR A 132 0.42 -0.47 -12.03
N TRP A 133 -0.33 0.16 -11.13
CA TRP A 133 0.10 0.48 -9.77
C TRP A 133 0.13 -0.79 -8.90
N GLN A 134 1.18 -0.91 -8.10
CA GLN A 134 1.39 -2.02 -7.16
C GLN A 134 2.03 -1.51 -5.87
N TRP A 135 1.86 -2.27 -4.78
CA TRP A 135 2.58 -2.05 -3.54
C TRP A 135 3.95 -2.74 -3.57
N SER A 136 4.94 -2.19 -2.86
CA SER A 136 6.27 -2.80 -2.72
C SER A 136 6.28 -4.04 -1.82
N ASP A 137 5.23 -4.27 -1.02
CA ASP A 137 5.09 -5.41 -0.10
C ASP A 137 4.17 -6.53 -0.65
N ASP A 138 3.94 -6.54 -1.97
CA ASP A 138 3.10 -7.50 -2.70
C ASP A 138 1.62 -7.53 -2.27
N LYS A 139 1.15 -6.55 -1.48
CA LYS A 139 -0.27 -6.46 -1.16
C LYS A 139 -1.11 -6.11 -2.39
N PRO A 140 -2.35 -6.61 -2.45
CA PRO A 140 -3.26 -6.24 -3.52
C PRO A 140 -3.66 -4.76 -3.41
N VAL A 141 -3.59 -4.03 -4.52
CA VAL A 141 -4.09 -2.65 -4.59
C VAL A 141 -5.62 -2.66 -4.56
N THR A 142 -6.22 -1.96 -3.60
CA THR A 142 -7.66 -1.80 -3.49
C THR A 142 -8.10 -0.42 -3.99
N SER A 143 -9.32 -0.33 -4.54
CA SER A 143 -9.89 0.91 -5.09
C SER A 143 -10.12 2.02 -4.06
N VAL A 144 -9.91 1.74 -2.77
CA VAL A 144 -10.12 2.70 -1.66
C VAL A 144 -8.91 3.63 -1.49
N VAL A 145 -7.75 3.27 -2.03
CA VAL A 145 -6.47 3.95 -1.74
C VAL A 145 -6.00 4.88 -2.86
N MET A 146 -6.56 4.79 -4.07
CA MET A 146 -6.34 5.80 -5.10
C MET A 146 -7.49 6.83 -5.07
N PRO A 147 -7.26 8.07 -4.60
CA PRO A 147 -8.21 9.16 -4.82
C PRO A 147 -8.40 9.32 -6.33
N LEU A 148 -9.66 9.45 -6.77
CA LEU A 148 -10.02 9.67 -8.18
C LEU A 148 -9.30 10.91 -8.76
N ASP A 149 -8.99 11.89 -7.92
CA ASP A 149 -8.30 13.13 -8.31
C ASP A 149 -6.83 12.92 -8.74
N TYR A 150 -6.21 11.77 -8.43
CA TYR A 150 -4.85 11.46 -8.89
C TYR A 150 -4.78 11.00 -10.36
N LEU A 151 -5.93 10.78 -10.99
CA LEU A 151 -6.03 10.35 -12.39
C LEU A 151 -6.02 11.53 -13.39
N GLU A 152 -5.96 12.79 -12.93
CA GLU A 152 -6.11 13.97 -13.80
C GLU A 152 -4.81 14.74 -14.11
N ASP A 153 -3.64 14.36 -13.56
CA ASP A 153 -2.39 15.04 -13.91
C ASP A 153 -1.72 14.43 -15.16
N GLU A 154 -1.75 15.20 -16.26
CA GLU A 154 -1.21 14.94 -17.60
C GLU A 154 0.32 14.77 -17.70
N TYR A 155 0.99 14.01 -16.83
CA TYR A 155 2.40 13.64 -17.06
C TYR A 155 2.67 12.20 -16.62
N ASP A 156 2.78 11.33 -17.62
CA ASP A 156 3.14 9.89 -17.57
C ASP A 156 4.53 9.60 -16.95
N THR A 157 5.19 10.57 -16.31
CA THR A 157 6.58 10.46 -15.84
C THR A 157 6.75 10.14 -14.36
N ARG A 158 5.67 10.11 -13.57
CA ARG A 158 5.75 9.86 -12.12
C ARG A 158 5.36 8.43 -11.76
N ASP A 159 6.38 7.59 -11.53
CA ASP A 159 6.18 6.16 -11.24
C ASP A 159 6.12 5.79 -9.76
N CYS A 160 6.11 6.79 -8.87
CA CYS A 160 6.17 6.62 -7.41
C CYS A 160 5.16 7.56 -6.73
N ALA A 161 4.51 7.10 -5.66
CA ALA A 161 3.55 7.90 -4.91
C ALA A 161 4.10 8.37 -3.55
N ALA A 162 3.66 9.55 -3.12
CA ALA A 162 3.97 10.13 -1.82
C ALA A 162 2.73 10.70 -1.14
N LEU A 163 2.69 10.64 0.18
CA LEU A 163 1.69 11.29 1.02
C LEU A 163 2.20 12.69 1.42
N LYS A 164 1.37 13.72 1.23
CA LYS A 164 1.64 15.05 1.80
C LYS A 164 1.13 15.10 3.23
N VAL A 165 2.04 15.34 4.17
CA VAL A 165 1.68 15.69 5.55
C VAL A 165 1.42 17.19 5.56
N SER A 166 0.18 17.64 5.79
CA SER A 166 -0.14 19.07 5.85
C SER A 166 -0.55 19.51 7.25
N PHE A 167 0.09 20.59 7.72
CA PHE A 167 -0.27 21.36 8.92
C PHE A 167 -1.13 22.56 8.52
N LYS A 168 -2.37 22.34 8.09
CA LYS A 168 -3.36 23.42 8.15
C LYS A 168 -3.90 23.49 9.58
N VAL A 169 -3.43 24.49 10.32
CA VAL A 169 -4.14 25.04 11.49
C VAL A 169 -5.32 25.81 10.90
N PHE A 170 -6.55 25.41 11.24
CA PHE A 170 -7.74 26.20 10.95
C PHE A 170 -7.80 27.40 11.90
#